data_AF-A0ABD4DLY9-F1
#
_entry.id   AF-A0ABD4DLY9-F1
#
_cell.length_a   1.000
_cell.length_b   1.000
_cell.length_c   1.000
_cell.angle_alpha   90.00
_cell.angle_beta   90.00
_cell.angle_gamma   90.00
#
_symmetry.space_group_name_H-M   'P 1'
#
loop_
_entity.id
_entity.type
_entity.pdbx_description
1 polymer ?
#
loop_
_entity_poly.entity_id
_entity_poly.type
_entity_poly.pdbx_seq_one_letter_code
_entity_poly.pdbx_strand_id
1 'polypeptide(L)'
;MSRDNFLIALIVWGLYMVYFVFGLIFRIPVKYIFYKSEKSIYRKNIFSRKIMNFDEMTYFVKDEGGGYCYAIGKKKKQFIKNYRVSNYFSNSKSSQKIEDEYLENILFPILKLVGIVVENEK
;
A
#
# COMPACT_ATOMS: atom_id res chain seq x y z
N MET A 1 -31.45 -38.39 -1.63
CA MET A 1 -30.02 -38.05 -1.76
C MET A 1 -29.26 -38.83 -0.69
N SER A 2 -28.24 -39.61 -1.03
CA SER A 2 -27.47 -40.37 -0.04
C SER A 2 -26.79 -39.41 0.95
N ARG A 3 -26.78 -39.77 2.23
CA ARG A 3 -26.14 -39.00 3.32
C ARG A 3 -24.70 -38.65 2.99
N ASP A 4 -24.00 -39.54 2.31
CA ASP A 4 -22.59 -39.39 1.95
C ASP A 4 -22.41 -38.31 0.86
N ASN A 5 -23.33 -38.21 -0.10
CA ASN A 5 -23.30 -37.17 -1.13
C ASN A 5 -23.54 -35.78 -0.54
N PHE A 6 -24.40 -35.68 0.48
CA PHE A 6 -24.64 -34.42 1.20
C PHE A 6 -23.40 -33.99 2.01
N LEU A 7 -22.72 -34.94 2.64
CA LEU A 7 -21.51 -34.70 3.42
C LEU A 7 -20.35 -34.23 2.52
N ILE A 8 -20.17 -34.87 1.36
CA ILE A 8 -19.18 -34.44 0.35
C ILE A 8 -19.50 -33.03 -0.16
N ALA A 9 -20.77 -32.75 -0.47
CA ALA A 9 -21.19 -31.42 -0.92
C ALA A 9 -20.90 -30.32 0.12
N LEU A 10 -21.13 -30.59 1.40
CA LEU A 10 -20.83 -29.67 2.50
C LEU A 10 -19.34 -29.38 2.63
N ILE A 11 -18.48 -30.40 2.50
CA ILE A 11 -17.02 -30.24 2.56
C ILE A 11 -16.53 -29.36 1.40
N VAL A 12 -16.99 -29.64 0.19
CA VAL A 12 -16.62 -28.86 -1.00
C VAL A 12 -17.10 -27.42 -0.85
N TRP A 13 -18.35 -27.21 -0.44
CA TRP A 13 -18.89 -25.87 -0.21
C TRP A 13 -18.11 -25.11 0.87
N GLY A 14 -17.76 -25.76 1.98
CA GLY A 14 -16.95 -25.17 3.05
C GLY A 14 -15.58 -24.70 2.56
N LEU A 15 -14.90 -25.53 1.74
CA LEU A 15 -13.62 -25.17 1.11
C LEU A 15 -13.75 -23.91 0.24
N TYR A 16 -14.76 -23.86 -0.63
CA TYR A 16 -15.02 -22.68 -1.47
C TYR A 16 -15.30 -21.43 -0.65
N MET A 17 -16.09 -21.55 0.42
CA MET A 17 -16.39 -20.43 1.32
C MET A 17 -15.14 -19.91 2.03
N VAL A 18 -14.23 -20.79 2.46
CA VAL A 18 -12.96 -20.38 3.06
C VAL A 18 -12.10 -19.61 2.04
N TYR A 19 -11.96 -20.11 0.81
CA TYR A 19 -11.22 -19.40 -0.25
C TYR A 19 -11.85 -18.04 -0.58
N PHE A 20 -13.18 -17.97 -0.62
CA PHE A 20 -13.90 -16.73 -0.89
C PHE A 20 -13.68 -15.69 0.22
N VAL A 21 -13.81 -16.09 1.49
CA VAL A 21 -13.56 -15.21 2.64
C VAL A 21 -12.10 -14.77 2.69
N PHE A 22 -11.15 -15.66 2.38
CA PHE A 22 -9.75 -15.31 2.25
C PHE A 22 -9.55 -14.26 1.15
N GLY A 23 -10.09 -14.49 -0.05
CA GLY A 23 -10.05 -13.52 -1.14
C GLY A 23 -10.59 -12.14 -0.75
N LEU A 24 -11.72 -12.10 -0.02
CA LEU A 24 -12.31 -10.85 0.46
C LEU A 24 -11.41 -10.13 1.48
N ILE A 25 -10.87 -10.86 2.45
CA ILE A 25 -10.01 -10.31 3.51
C ILE A 25 -8.70 -9.74 2.93
N PHE A 26 -8.07 -10.46 2.01
CA PHE A 26 -6.78 -10.05 1.45
C PHE A 26 -6.91 -9.01 0.33
N ARG A 27 -8.11 -8.80 -0.22
CA ARG A 27 -8.38 -7.75 -1.23
C ARG A 27 -8.61 -6.37 -0.62
N ILE A 28 -8.73 -6.25 0.71
CA ILE A 28 -8.90 -4.96 1.38
C ILE A 28 -7.70 -4.06 1.05
N PRO A 29 -7.94 -2.80 0.61
CA PRO A 29 -6.86 -1.88 0.29
C PRO A 29 -6.05 -1.57 1.55
N VAL A 30 -4.74 -1.72 1.41
CA VAL A 30 -3.77 -1.44 2.45
C VAL A 30 -3.75 0.06 2.73
N LYS A 31 -4.06 0.46 3.96
CA LYS A 31 -3.95 1.85 4.42
C LYS A 31 -2.63 2.04 5.16
N TYR A 32 -1.98 3.18 4.96
CA TYR A 32 -0.78 3.57 5.72
C TYR A 32 -1.13 4.67 6.71
N ILE A 33 -0.70 4.50 7.96
CA ILE A 33 -0.92 5.49 9.01
C ILE A 33 0.45 5.98 9.47
N PHE A 34 0.65 7.29 9.34
CA PHE A 34 1.85 7.98 9.77
C PHE A 34 1.60 8.59 11.15
N TYR A 35 2.16 7.98 12.21
CA TYR A 35 2.03 8.50 13.57
C TYR A 35 3.14 9.49 13.88
N LYS A 36 2.78 10.76 14.07
CA LYS A 36 3.72 11.85 14.40
C LYS A 36 4.38 11.68 15.77
N SER A 37 3.66 11.17 16.76
CA SER A 37 4.15 10.99 18.14
C SER A 37 5.24 9.93 18.26
N GLU A 38 5.01 8.76 17.66
CA GLU A 38 5.95 7.62 17.70
C GLU A 38 6.99 7.65 16.58
N LYS A 39 6.94 8.65 15.69
CA LYS A 39 7.79 8.74 14.49
C LYS A 39 7.84 7.42 13.72
N SER A 40 6.67 6.80 13.55
CA SER A 40 6.54 5.41 13.07
C SER A 40 5.43 5.28 12.03
N ILE A 41 5.66 4.43 11.03
CA ILE A 41 4.74 4.13 9.92
C ILE A 41 4.11 2.76 10.15
N TYR A 42 2.79 2.72 10.14
CA TYR A 42 2.01 1.51 10.35
C TYR A 42 1.25 1.13 9.07
N ARG A 43 1.24 -0.16 8.76
CA ARG A 43 0.37 -0.77 7.74
C ARG A 43 -0.91 -1.20 8.40
N LYS A 44 -2.06 -0.72 7.94
CA LYS A 44 -3.36 -1.20 8.36
C LYS A 44 -4.00 -1.98 7.21
N ASN A 45 -4.22 -3.28 7.44
CA ASN A 45 -5.05 -4.10 6.56
C ASN A 45 -6.30 -4.54 7.35
N ILE A 46 -6.11 -5.47 8.28
CA ILE A 46 -7.07 -5.79 9.36
C ILE A 46 -6.43 -5.41 10.70
N PHE A 47 -5.18 -5.79 10.90
CA PHE A 47 -4.35 -5.37 12.03
C PHE A 47 -3.38 -4.27 11.61
N SER A 48 -3.14 -3.32 12.51
CA SER A 48 -2.08 -2.32 12.37
C SER A 48 -0.74 -2.94 12.73
N ARG A 49 0.14 -3.10 11.76
CA ARG A 49 1.52 -3.59 11.98
C ARG A 49 2.52 -2.48 11.66
N LYS A 50 3.44 -2.23 12.60
CA LYS A 50 4.55 -1.31 12.39
C LYS A 50 5.44 -1.82 11.24
N ILE A 51 5.72 -0.94 10.28
CA ILE A 51 6.55 -1.25 9.11
C ILE A 51 7.97 -0.70 9.28
N MET A 52 8.08 0.59 9.58
CA MET A 52 9.33 1.32 9.64
C MET A 52 9.20 2.58 10.52
N ASN A 53 10.33 3.12 10.96
CA ASN A 53 10.39 4.44 11.60
C ASN A 53 10.56 5.55 10.54
N PHE A 54 10.27 6.78 10.92
CA PHE A 54 10.43 7.97 10.07
C PHE A 54 11.89 8.18 9.64
N ASP A 55 12.85 7.96 10.53
CA ASP A 55 14.29 8.11 10.24
C ASP A 55 14.82 7.13 9.18
N GLU A 56 14.17 5.97 9.07
CA GLU A 56 14.55 4.94 8.11
C GLU A 56 13.78 5.04 6.78
N MET A 57 12.89 6.04 6.65
CA MET A 57 12.03 6.21 5.49
C MET A 57 12.83 6.77 4.31
N THR A 58 12.60 6.21 3.12
CA THR A 58 13.10 6.77 1.86
C THR A 58 11.98 6.70 0.83
N TYR A 59 11.76 7.80 0.09
CA TYR A 59 10.81 7.82 -1.01
C TYR A 59 11.55 7.54 -2.32
N PHE A 60 10.91 6.83 -3.24
CA PHE A 60 11.43 6.64 -4.59
C PHE A 60 10.29 6.43 -5.59
N VAL A 61 10.56 6.79 -6.84
CA VAL A 61 9.64 6.55 -7.96
C VAL A 61 9.94 5.18 -8.54
N LYS A 62 8.91 4.34 -8.60
CA LYS A 62 9.00 3.00 -9.20
C LYS A 62 8.31 3.02 -10.54
N ASP A 63 9.09 2.84 -11.61
CA ASP A 63 8.58 2.62 -12.96
C ASP A 63 8.24 1.14 -13.14
N GLU A 64 7.01 0.86 -13.56
CA GLU A 64 6.55 -0.49 -13.91
C GLU A 64 5.92 -0.47 -15.30
N GLY A 65 6.76 -0.31 -16.33
CA GLY A 65 6.46 -0.75 -17.70
C GLY A 65 5.27 -0.06 -18.36
N GLY A 66 5.19 1.27 -18.26
CA GLY A 66 4.14 2.08 -18.91
C GLY A 66 3.45 3.08 -17.97
N GLY A 67 3.78 3.04 -16.69
CA GLY A 67 3.36 4.01 -15.69
C GLY A 67 4.28 3.93 -14.47
N TYR A 68 4.24 4.96 -13.64
CA TYR A 68 5.07 5.04 -12.45
C TYR A 68 4.22 5.26 -11.21
N CYS A 69 4.76 4.87 -10.06
CA CYS A 69 4.12 5.08 -8.77
C CYS A 69 5.15 5.52 -7.74
N TYR A 70 4.70 6.32 -6.78
CA TYR A 70 5.48 6.71 -5.62
C TYR A 70 5.41 5.58 -4.58
N ALA A 71 6.58 5.11 -4.18
CA ALA A 71 6.75 4.09 -3.17
C ALA A 71 7.65 4.58 -2.04
N ILE A 72 7.39 4.07 -0.85
CA ILE A 72 8.21 4.28 0.33
C ILE A 72 8.94 2.97 0.65
N GLY A 73 10.24 3.05 0.90
CA GLY A 73 11.07 1.94 1.29
C GLY A 73 11.86 2.22 2.56
N LYS A 74 12.40 1.14 3.15
CA LYS A 74 13.38 1.25 4.24
C LYS A 74 14.76 1.56 3.65
N LYS A 75 15.46 2.57 4.18
CA LYS A 75 16.84 2.93 3.82
C LYS A 75 17.74 1.69 3.78
N LYS A 76 18.60 1.56 2.77
CA LYS A 76 19.47 0.39 2.47
C LYS A 76 18.75 -0.93 2.10
N LYS A 77 17.42 -1.04 2.25
CA LYS A 77 16.62 -2.22 1.86
C LYS A 77 15.42 -1.86 0.97
N GLN A 78 15.49 -0.72 0.28
CA GLN A 78 14.37 -0.13 -0.46
C GLN A 78 13.83 -1.03 -1.57
N PHE A 79 14.67 -1.82 -2.23
CA PHE A 79 14.23 -2.73 -3.29
C PHE A 79 13.55 -4.01 -2.77
N ILE A 80 13.86 -4.43 -1.54
CA ILE A 80 13.31 -5.64 -0.91
C ILE A 80 12.03 -5.32 -0.13
N LYS A 81 12.02 -4.20 0.59
CA LYS A 81 10.88 -3.76 1.42
C LYS A 81 10.39 -2.40 0.95
N ASN A 82 9.69 -2.42 -0.17
CA ASN A 82 8.95 -1.26 -0.67
C ASN A 82 7.44 -1.41 -0.47
N TYR A 83 6.83 -0.25 -0.31
CA TYR A 83 5.41 -0.08 -0.04
C TYR A 83 4.91 1.00 -0.99
N ARG A 84 4.04 0.63 -1.92
CA ARG A 84 3.39 1.59 -2.82
C ARG A 84 2.46 2.49 -2.00
N VAL A 85 2.55 3.80 -2.21
CA VAL A 85 1.78 4.80 -1.47
C VAL A 85 0.88 5.62 -2.38
N SER A 86 1.23 5.75 -3.67
CA SER A 86 0.36 6.36 -4.66
C SER A 86 -0.35 5.33 -5.56
N ASN A 87 -1.35 5.81 -6.28
CA ASN A 87 -1.87 5.13 -7.46
C ASN A 87 -0.81 5.13 -8.59
N TYR A 88 -1.08 4.36 -9.65
CA TYR A 88 -0.31 4.47 -10.88
C TYR A 88 -0.62 5.78 -11.58
N PHE A 89 0.43 6.48 -11.95
CA PHE A 89 0.38 7.66 -12.79
C PHE A 89 0.93 7.33 -14.18
N SER A 90 0.37 8.00 -15.17
CA SER A 90 0.76 7.92 -16.57
C SER A 90 1.12 9.32 -17.08
N ASN A 91 1.81 9.41 -18.21
CA ASN A 91 2.15 10.69 -18.83
C ASN A 91 0.96 11.40 -19.51
N SER A 92 -0.28 11.04 -19.16
CA SER A 92 -1.46 11.72 -19.67
C SER A 92 -1.74 13.02 -18.89
N LYS A 93 -2.23 14.06 -19.57
CA LYS A 93 -2.52 15.37 -18.95
C LYS A 93 -3.51 15.29 -17.78
N SER A 94 -4.46 14.37 -17.82
CA SER A 94 -5.40 14.14 -16.72
C SER A 94 -4.72 13.49 -15.52
N SER A 95 -3.83 12.52 -15.76
CA SER A 95 -3.08 11.84 -14.70
C SER A 95 -2.08 12.78 -14.02
N GLN A 96 -1.45 13.68 -14.75
CA GLN A 96 -0.53 14.69 -14.17
C GLN A 96 -1.24 15.61 -13.18
N LYS A 97 -2.44 16.09 -13.49
CA LYS A 97 -3.22 16.90 -12.53
C LYS A 97 -3.53 16.15 -11.23
N ILE A 98 -3.88 14.87 -11.34
CA ILE A 98 -4.17 14.01 -10.18
C ILE A 98 -2.89 13.74 -9.39
N GLU A 99 -1.76 13.62 -10.09
CA GLU A 99 -0.45 13.47 -9.48
C GLU A 99 -0.04 14.73 -8.72
N ASP A 100 -0.16 15.91 -9.32
CA ASP A 100 0.15 17.20 -8.68
C ASP A 100 -0.70 17.37 -7.41
N GLU A 101 -2.00 17.08 -7.48
CA GLU A 101 -2.89 17.12 -6.33
C GLU A 101 -2.47 16.13 -5.23
N TYR A 102 -2.01 14.93 -5.61
CA TYR A 102 -1.48 13.94 -4.68
C TYR A 102 -0.16 14.40 -4.04
N LEU A 103 0.73 15.01 -4.81
CA LEU A 103 2.01 15.52 -4.33
C LEU A 103 1.80 16.63 -3.30
N GLU A 104 0.99 17.63 -3.65
CA GLU A 104 0.72 18.80 -2.80
C GLU A 104 -0.03 18.45 -1.53
N ASN A 105 -1.10 17.64 -1.63
CA ASN A 105 -2.00 17.40 -0.51
C ASN A 105 -1.59 16.22 0.37
N ILE A 106 -0.81 15.28 -0.16
CA ILE A 106 -0.50 14.02 0.54
C ILE A 106 1.00 13.83 0.70
N LEU A 107 1.77 13.79 -0.40
CA LEU A 107 3.18 13.40 -0.32
C LEU A 107 4.04 14.46 0.38
N PHE A 108 3.92 15.75 0.02
CA PHE A 108 4.71 16.82 0.62
C PHE A 108 4.43 17.02 2.12
N PRO A 109 3.16 17.02 2.59
CA PRO A 109 2.89 17.06 4.03
C PRO A 109 3.51 15.88 4.78
N ILE A 110 3.48 14.66 4.21
CA ILE A 110 4.13 13.49 4.81
C ILE A 110 5.65 13.67 4.87
N LEU A 111 6.29 14.10 3.78
CA LEU A 111 7.74 14.32 3.74
C LEU A 111 8.17 15.40 4.74
N LYS A 112 7.41 16.50 4.84
CA LYS A 112 7.62 17.55 5.84
C LYS A 112 7.47 17.04 7.27
N LEU A 113 6.50 16.17 7.54
CA LEU A 113 6.34 15.53 8.85
C LEU A 113 7.50 14.61 9.23
N VAL A 114 8.09 13.95 8.24
CA VAL A 114 9.22 13.01 8.41
C VAL A 114 10.56 13.78 8.48
N GLY A 115 10.60 15.03 8.04
CA GLY A 115 11.82 15.86 8.01
C GLY A 115 12.71 15.55 6.80
N ILE A 116 12.16 14.94 5.76
CA ILE A 116 12.87 14.70 4.49
C ILE A 116 12.72 15.96 3.65
N VAL A 117 13.84 16.57 3.26
CA VAL A 117 13.87 17.70 2.34
C VAL A 117 13.48 17.19 0.95
N VAL A 118 12.45 17.79 0.36
CA VAL A 118 12.05 17.50 -1.02
C VAL A 118 12.92 18.36 -1.92
N GLU A 119 13.87 17.76 -2.63
CA GLU A 119 14.85 18.49 -3.46
C GLU A 119 14.29 18.93 -4.83
N ASN A 120 12.98 18.84 -5.04
CA ASN A 120 12.31 19.29 -6.25
C ASN A 120 11.22 20.31 -5.94
N GLU A 121 11.62 21.47 -5.39
CA GLU A 121 10.95 22.73 -5.74
C GLU A 121 11.54 23.15 -7.09
N LYS A 122 10.77 22.93 -8.16
CA LYS A 122 11.03 23.56 -9.46
C LYS A 122 9.91 24.53 -9.77
#